data_AF-A0A2U1VT83-F1
#
_entry.id   AF-A0A2U1VT83-F1
#
_cell.length_a   1.000
_cell.length_b   1.000
_cell.length_c   1.000
_cell.angle_alpha   90.00
_cell.angle_beta   90.00
_cell.angle_gamma   90.00
#
_symmetry.space_group_name_H-M   'P 1'
#
loop_
_entity.id
_entity.type
_entity.pdbx_description
1 polymer ?
#
loop_
_entity_poly.entity_id
_entity_poly.type
_entity_poly.pdbx_seq_one_letter_code
_entity_poly.pdbx_strand_id
1 'polypeptide(L)'
;MIDETAEGQGDGPTDVEAAADLAARPELRLWLRLSACDALIGQKLRTRLRETFDTTPARFDLMALLDKAPEGLTMGELSKRLMVTNGNVTGIVDRLVQDGLAVRASASYDRRTHFVRLTPSGRAAFRGMADAHQTWLVDLMDGLEREEVVTLLALLDRLKRSVRGGAR
;
A
#
# COMPACT_ATOMS: atom_id res chain seq x y z
N MET A 1 -24.13 56.27 9.88
CA MET A 1 -22.93 55.80 10.58
C MET A 1 -23.38 55.08 11.84
N ILE A 2 -23.80 53.82 11.68
CA ILE A 2 -23.89 52.70 12.66
C ILE A 2 -24.09 51.48 11.70
N ASP A 3 -23.04 50.80 11.28
CA ASP A 3 -22.49 49.56 11.86
C ASP A 3 -23.55 48.48 12.11
N GLU A 4 -23.55 47.44 11.26
CA GLU A 4 -23.79 46.07 11.70
C GLU A 4 -23.13 45.13 10.68
N THR A 5 -21.91 44.75 11.00
CA THR A 5 -21.15 43.69 10.36
C THR A 5 -21.50 42.35 11.00
N ALA A 6 -21.73 41.37 10.12
CA ALA A 6 -21.36 39.96 10.27
C ALA A 6 -21.75 39.20 11.55
N GLU A 7 -22.83 38.42 11.45
CA GLU A 7 -22.87 37.13 12.13
C GLU A 7 -22.15 36.08 11.27
N GLY A 8 -20.92 35.78 11.69
CA GLY A 8 -20.26 34.50 11.41
C GLY A 8 -20.15 33.67 12.69
N GLN A 9 -19.64 32.45 12.52
CA GLN A 9 -19.39 31.38 13.49
C GLN A 9 -20.63 30.60 13.95
N GLY A 10 -20.71 29.27 13.78
CA GLY A 10 -19.64 28.29 13.65
C GLY A 10 -19.73 27.31 14.81
N ASP A 11 -20.82 26.55 14.89
CA ASP A 11 -21.04 25.54 15.93
C ASP A 11 -20.59 24.17 15.40
N GLY A 12 -19.27 23.97 15.42
CA GLY A 12 -18.66 22.65 15.24
C GLY A 12 -18.44 22.02 16.61
N PRO A 13 -18.67 20.71 16.77
CA PRO A 13 -18.55 20.06 18.07
C PRO A 13 -17.15 20.26 18.65
N THR A 14 -17.10 20.53 19.96
CA THR A 14 -15.85 20.72 20.69
C THR A 14 -15.02 19.43 20.69
N ASP A 15 -13.68 19.52 20.79
CA ASP A 15 -12.79 18.35 20.84
C ASP A 15 -13.16 17.35 21.96
N VAL A 16 -13.80 17.84 23.03
CA VAL A 16 -14.26 17.04 24.17
C VAL A 16 -15.55 16.26 23.84
N GLU A 17 -16.50 16.86 23.12
CA GLU A 17 -17.70 16.15 22.63
C GLU A 17 -17.35 15.14 21.54
N ALA A 18 -16.44 15.49 20.62
CA ALA A 18 -15.93 14.57 19.62
C ALA A 18 -15.23 13.36 20.27
N ALA A 19 -14.45 13.57 21.33
CA ALA A 19 -13.80 12.49 22.07
C ALA A 19 -14.78 11.60 22.85
N ALA A 20 -15.84 12.18 23.45
CA ALA A 20 -16.89 11.45 24.16
C ALA A 20 -17.78 10.63 23.20
N ASP A 21 -18.08 11.17 22.03
CA ASP A 21 -18.85 10.49 20.99
C ASP A 21 -18.07 9.34 20.34
N LEU A 22 -16.76 9.52 20.17
CA LEU A 22 -15.85 8.44 19.81
C LEU A 22 -15.76 7.38 20.92
N ALA A 23 -15.86 7.79 22.19
CA ALA A 23 -15.93 6.88 23.33
C ALA A 23 -17.22 6.02 23.32
N ALA A 24 -18.33 6.55 22.84
CA ALA A 24 -19.58 5.82 22.68
C ALA A 24 -19.55 4.79 21.53
N ARG A 25 -18.62 4.93 20.56
CA ARG A 25 -18.53 4.09 19.35
C ARG A 25 -17.16 3.41 19.22
N PRO A 26 -16.93 2.30 19.95
CA PRO A 26 -15.64 1.61 19.94
C PRO A 26 -15.21 1.13 18.55
N GLU A 27 -16.14 0.83 17.66
CA GLU A 27 -15.88 0.42 16.27
C GLU A 27 -15.24 1.55 15.46
N LEU A 28 -15.69 2.80 15.67
CA LEU A 28 -15.14 3.96 15.00
C LEU A 28 -13.71 4.25 15.49
N ARG A 29 -13.45 4.10 16.80
CA ARG A 29 -12.09 4.16 17.36
C ARG A 29 -11.19 3.09 16.77
N LEU A 30 -11.67 1.86 16.71
CA LEU A 30 -10.94 0.74 16.12
C LEU A 30 -10.58 1.04 14.67
N TRP A 31 -11.55 1.48 13.87
CA TRP A 31 -11.33 1.87 12.47
C TRP A 31 -10.25 2.95 12.34
N LEU A 32 -10.39 4.07 13.07
CA LEU A 32 -9.42 5.16 13.01
C LEU A 32 -8.02 4.71 13.45
N ARG A 33 -7.91 3.87 14.48
CA ARG A 33 -6.63 3.35 14.95
C ARG A 33 -5.98 2.43 13.91
N LEU A 34 -6.76 1.55 13.28
CA LEU A 34 -6.28 0.68 12.20
C LEU A 34 -5.77 1.52 11.01
N SER A 35 -6.56 2.52 10.58
CA SER A 35 -6.15 3.44 9.51
C SER A 35 -4.90 4.23 9.85
N ALA A 36 -4.77 4.72 11.09
CA ALA A 36 -3.59 5.45 11.54
C ALA A 36 -2.35 4.56 11.54
N CYS A 37 -2.45 3.32 12.03
CA CYS A 37 -1.34 2.36 12.00
C CYS A 37 -0.89 2.04 10.57
N ASP A 38 -1.83 1.74 9.66
CA ASP A 38 -1.54 1.50 8.25
C ASP A 38 -0.86 2.70 7.59
N ALA A 39 -1.38 3.91 7.81
CA ALA A 39 -0.82 5.14 7.26
C ALA A 39 0.61 5.42 7.76
N LEU A 40 0.86 5.24 9.07
CA LEU A 40 2.17 5.45 9.69
C LEU A 40 3.20 4.44 9.21
N ILE A 41 2.86 3.14 9.21
CA ILE A 41 3.75 2.08 8.71
C ILE A 41 4.03 2.32 7.23
N GLY A 42 2.99 2.58 6.44
CA GLY A 42 3.11 2.92 5.02
C GLY A 42 4.07 4.08 4.81
N GLN A 43 3.89 5.20 5.53
CA GLN A 43 4.78 6.37 5.42
C GLN A 43 6.25 6.02 5.70
N LYS A 44 6.52 5.26 6.76
CA LYS A 44 7.90 4.84 7.11
C LYS A 44 8.51 3.97 6.01
N LEU A 45 7.76 3.01 5.48
CA LEU A 45 8.22 2.16 4.38
C LEU A 45 8.49 2.96 3.10
N ARG A 46 7.61 3.92 2.76
CA ARG A 46 7.82 4.82 1.62
C ARG A 46 9.12 5.61 1.74
N THR A 47 9.40 6.14 2.93
CA THR A 47 10.65 6.87 3.20
C THR A 47 11.86 5.95 3.06
N ARG A 48 11.85 4.77 3.71
CA ARG A 48 12.99 3.84 3.65
C ARG A 48 13.26 3.31 2.24
N LEU A 49 12.22 3.01 1.46
CA LEU A 49 12.36 2.60 0.05
C LEU A 49 13.06 3.69 -0.79
N ARG A 50 12.67 4.95 -0.60
CA ARG A 50 13.29 6.08 -1.29
C ARG A 50 14.76 6.26 -0.89
N GLU A 51 15.02 6.30 0.41
CA GLU A 51 16.37 6.61 0.94
C GLU A 51 17.37 5.47 0.68
N THR A 52 16.92 4.21 0.68
CA THR A 52 17.82 3.05 0.56
C THR A 52 18.00 2.60 -0.89
N PHE A 53 16.96 2.72 -1.72
CA PHE A 53 16.93 2.12 -3.06
C PHE A 53 16.55 3.08 -4.18
N ASP A 54 16.34 4.37 -3.88
CA ASP A 54 15.82 5.37 -4.83
C ASP A 54 14.59 4.88 -5.61
N THR A 55 13.71 4.15 -4.91
CA THR A 55 12.53 3.52 -5.51
C THR A 55 11.24 4.07 -4.93
N THR A 56 10.14 3.82 -5.63
CA THR A 56 8.79 4.17 -5.18
C THR A 56 8.05 2.90 -4.74
N PRO A 57 7.03 3.02 -3.88
CA PRO A 57 6.19 1.88 -3.48
C PRO A 57 5.53 1.21 -4.68
N ALA A 58 5.00 1.99 -5.62
CA ALA A 58 4.37 1.45 -6.81
C ALA A 58 5.36 0.67 -7.70
N ARG A 59 6.63 1.10 -7.79
CA ARG A 59 7.68 0.35 -8.49
C ARG A 59 8.03 -0.94 -7.75
N PHE A 60 8.17 -0.88 -6.42
CA PHE A 60 8.39 -2.05 -5.58
C PHE A 60 7.25 -3.08 -5.72
N ASP A 61 5.99 -2.65 -5.59
CA ASP A 61 4.80 -3.49 -5.71
C ASP A 61 4.69 -4.12 -7.10
N LEU A 62 4.99 -3.35 -8.16
CA LEU A 62 5.02 -3.87 -9.52
C LEU A 62 6.07 -4.98 -9.66
N MET A 63 7.28 -4.77 -9.12
CA MET A 63 8.32 -5.80 -9.13
C MET A 63 7.91 -7.02 -8.31
N ALA A 64 7.21 -6.85 -7.18
CA ALA A 64 6.67 -7.95 -6.38
C ALA A 64 5.63 -8.78 -7.12
N LEU A 65 4.77 -8.13 -7.92
CA LEU A 65 3.81 -8.83 -8.78
C LEU A 65 4.51 -9.63 -9.88
N LEU A 66 5.54 -9.05 -10.50
CA LEU A 66 6.31 -9.72 -11.55
C LEU A 66 7.22 -10.84 -11.02
N ASP A 67 7.74 -10.72 -9.81
CA ASP A 67 8.53 -11.79 -9.17
C ASP A 67 7.67 -13.03 -8.90
N LYS A 68 6.41 -12.84 -8.50
CA LYS A 68 5.42 -13.90 -8.29
C LYS A 68 4.88 -14.52 -9.59
N ALA A 69 5.12 -13.91 -10.75
CA ALA A 69 4.66 -14.36 -12.06
C ALA A 69 5.85 -14.45 -13.05
N PRO A 70 6.69 -15.49 -12.95
CA PRO A 70 7.91 -15.62 -13.77
C PRO A 70 7.67 -15.61 -15.29
N GLU A 71 6.51 -16.10 -15.72
CA GLU A 71 6.00 -16.07 -17.10
C GLU A 71 5.70 -14.65 -17.60
N GLY A 72 5.53 -13.70 -16.68
CA GLY A 72 5.21 -12.30 -16.94
C GLY A 72 3.72 -12.00 -16.87
N LEU A 73 3.42 -10.71 -16.78
CA LEU A 73 2.05 -10.18 -16.71
C LEU A 73 1.81 -9.19 -17.84
N THR A 74 0.59 -9.18 -18.37
CA THR A 74 0.15 -8.15 -19.31
C THR A 74 -0.03 -6.81 -18.59
N MET A 75 0.01 -5.71 -19.34
CA MET A 75 -0.25 -4.36 -18.79
C MET A 75 -1.62 -4.27 -18.11
N GLY A 76 -2.65 -4.91 -18.69
CA GLY A 76 -3.99 -4.92 -18.12
C GLY A 76 -4.07 -5.67 -16.79
N GLU A 77 -3.32 -6.76 -16.62
CA GLU A 77 -3.22 -7.47 -15.35
C GLU A 77 -2.48 -6.67 -14.30
N LEU A 78 -1.37 -6.01 -14.68
CA LEU A 78 -0.60 -5.16 -13.79
C LEU A 78 -1.45 -4.02 -13.22
N SER A 79 -2.20 -3.30 -14.07
CA SER A 79 -3.07 -2.21 -13.62
C SER A 79 -4.19 -2.67 -12.71
N LYS A 80 -4.84 -3.80 -13.03
CA LYS A 80 -5.89 -4.37 -12.17
C LYS A 80 -5.37 -4.77 -10.79
N ARG A 81 -4.16 -5.34 -10.72
CA ARG A 81 -3.58 -5.84 -9.46
C ARG A 81 -2.99 -4.74 -8.59
N LEU A 82 -2.43 -3.69 -9.19
CA LEU A 82 -1.90 -2.54 -8.44
C LEU A 82 -2.98 -1.56 -7.98
N MET A 83 -4.22 -1.70 -8.44
CA MET A 83 -5.31 -0.74 -8.16
C MET A 83 -4.95 0.72 -8.52
N VAL A 84 -4.10 0.89 -9.54
CA VAL A 84 -3.67 2.21 -10.07
C VAL A 84 -4.10 2.37 -11.54
N THR A 85 -4.06 3.60 -12.03
CA THR A 85 -4.41 3.90 -13.43
C THR A 85 -3.40 3.31 -14.42
N ASN A 86 -3.87 2.93 -15.62
CA ASN A 86 -3.02 2.37 -16.69
C ASN A 86 -1.82 3.27 -17.05
N GLY A 87 -2.02 4.61 -17.04
CA GLY A 87 -0.95 5.56 -17.34
C GLY A 87 0.21 5.52 -16.34
N ASN A 88 -0.08 5.25 -15.06
CA ASN A 88 0.95 5.09 -14.04
C ASN A 88 1.76 3.80 -14.26
N VAL A 89 1.11 2.70 -14.61
CA VAL A 89 1.77 1.40 -14.84
C VAL A 89 2.72 1.45 -16.04
N THR A 90 2.30 2.04 -17.17
CA THR A 90 3.15 2.16 -18.36
C THR A 90 4.46 2.87 -18.04
N GLY A 91 4.40 4.02 -17.36
CA GLY A 91 5.60 4.77 -17.00
C GLY A 91 6.53 4.02 -16.04
N ILE A 92 5.98 3.24 -15.09
CA ILE A 92 6.81 2.41 -14.19
C ILE A 92 7.49 1.29 -14.98
N VAL A 93 6.76 0.60 -15.85
CA VAL A 93 7.31 -0.47 -16.69
C VAL A 93 8.40 0.07 -17.63
N ASP A 94 8.16 1.21 -18.28
CA ASP A 94 9.14 1.82 -19.18
C ASP A 94 10.45 2.13 -18.46
N ARG A 95 10.39 2.71 -17.25
CA ARG A 95 11.60 2.94 -16.43
C ARG A 95 12.28 1.63 -16.05
N LEU A 96 11.55 0.61 -15.64
CA LEU A 96 12.14 -0.69 -15.30
C LEU A 96 12.84 -1.34 -16.50
N VAL A 97 12.30 -1.18 -17.71
CA VAL A 97 12.94 -1.66 -18.94
C VAL A 97 14.18 -0.84 -19.27
N GLN A 98 14.10 0.49 -19.15
CA GLN A 98 15.22 1.40 -19.35
C GLN A 98 16.38 1.09 -18.39
N ASP A 99 16.07 0.77 -17.14
CA ASP A 99 17.03 0.39 -16.10
C ASP A 99 17.52 -1.07 -16.24
N GLY A 100 17.04 -1.81 -17.24
CA GLY A 100 17.43 -3.21 -17.48
C GLY A 100 16.89 -4.22 -16.45
N LEU A 101 15.92 -3.82 -15.63
CA LEU A 101 15.31 -4.67 -14.58
C LEU A 101 14.09 -5.44 -15.08
N ALA A 102 13.47 -5.00 -16.18
CA ALA A 102 12.36 -5.69 -16.81
C ALA A 102 12.56 -5.80 -18.32
N VAL A 103 11.82 -6.71 -18.95
CA VAL A 103 11.74 -6.84 -20.40
C VAL A 103 10.29 -7.00 -20.83
N ARG A 104 9.97 -6.44 -21.99
CA ARG A 104 8.73 -6.73 -22.72
C ARG A 104 8.96 -7.91 -23.65
N ALA A 105 8.14 -8.94 -23.55
CA ALA A 105 8.18 -10.11 -24.41
C ALA A 105 6.84 -10.26 -25.15
N SER A 106 6.88 -10.60 -26.42
CA SER A 106 5.67 -10.98 -27.18
C SER A 106 5.28 -12.42 -26.85
N ALA A 107 3.97 -12.67 -26.77
CA ALA A 107 3.47 -14.04 -26.65
C ALA A 107 3.85 -14.86 -27.90
N SER A 108 4.21 -16.13 -27.72
CA SER A 108 4.51 -17.04 -28.83
C SER A 108 3.29 -17.29 -29.73
N TYR A 109 2.09 -17.23 -29.16
CA TYR A 109 0.82 -17.49 -29.85
C TYR A 109 0.13 -16.21 -30.37
N ASP A 110 0.50 -15.03 -29.88
CA ASP A 110 -0.04 -13.75 -30.31
C ASP A 110 0.96 -12.62 -30.11
N ARG A 111 1.55 -12.14 -31.21
CA ARG A 111 2.53 -11.05 -31.19
C ARG A 111 1.96 -9.71 -30.73
N ARG A 112 0.63 -9.56 -30.71
CA ARG A 112 -0.07 -8.36 -30.22
C ARG A 112 -0.17 -8.32 -28.70
N THR A 113 -0.02 -9.46 -28.03
CA THR A 113 0.01 -9.54 -26.57
C THR A 113 1.43 -9.37 -26.07
N HIS A 114 1.67 -8.30 -25.31
CA HIS A 114 2.95 -8.03 -24.67
C HIS A 114 2.89 -8.34 -23.17
N PHE A 115 3.78 -9.21 -22.73
CA PHE A 115 4.02 -9.51 -21.32
C PHE A 115 5.22 -8.72 -20.83
N VAL A 116 5.17 -8.32 -19.57
CA VAL A 116 6.29 -7.74 -18.84
C VAL A 116 6.78 -8.80 -17.86
N ARG A 117 8.10 -9.00 -17.78
CA ARG A 117 8.72 -9.87 -16.77
C ARG A 117 10.03 -9.27 -16.26
N LEU A 118 10.41 -9.62 -15.04
CA LEU A 118 11.73 -9.25 -14.51
C LEU A 118 12.84 -9.97 -15.27
N THR A 119 13.93 -9.26 -15.50
CA THR A 119 15.22 -9.84 -15.88
C THR A 119 15.84 -10.57 -14.68
N PRO A 120 16.89 -11.38 -14.87
CA PRO A 120 17.65 -11.92 -13.74
C PRO A 120 18.17 -10.83 -12.79
N SER A 121 18.69 -9.72 -13.33
CA SER A 121 19.13 -8.56 -12.53
C SER A 121 17.96 -7.88 -11.82
N GLY A 122 16.82 -7.72 -12.48
CA GLY A 122 15.60 -7.19 -11.86
C GLY A 122 15.10 -8.04 -10.70
N ARG A 123 15.15 -9.36 -10.84
CA ARG A 123 14.84 -10.29 -9.74
C ARG A 123 15.80 -10.16 -8.57
N ALA A 124 17.10 -10.09 -8.84
CA ALA A 124 18.11 -9.91 -7.80
C ALA A 124 17.92 -8.58 -7.05
N ALA A 125 17.69 -7.49 -7.80
CA ALA A 125 17.39 -6.18 -7.23
C ALA A 125 16.12 -6.21 -6.37
N PHE A 126 15.05 -6.83 -6.87
CA PHE A 126 13.81 -6.98 -6.10
C PHE A 126 14.02 -7.77 -4.79
N ARG A 127 14.75 -8.87 -4.83
CA ARG A 127 15.02 -9.68 -3.63
C ARG A 127 15.76 -8.88 -2.56
N GLY A 128 16.79 -8.11 -2.95
CA GLY A 128 17.48 -7.21 -2.02
C GLY A 128 16.55 -6.18 -1.39
N MET A 129 15.63 -5.60 -2.17
CA MET A 129 14.59 -4.70 -1.64
C MET A 129 13.61 -5.42 -0.72
N ALA A 130 13.18 -6.63 -1.06
CA ALA A 130 12.22 -7.41 -0.31
C ALA A 130 12.78 -7.85 1.07
N ASP A 131 14.04 -8.27 1.12
CA ASP A 131 14.71 -8.66 2.37
C ASP A 131 14.83 -7.47 3.33
N ALA A 132 15.23 -6.30 2.81
CA ALA A 132 15.27 -5.06 3.59
C ALA A 132 13.86 -4.65 4.05
N HIS A 133 12.87 -4.70 3.16
CA HIS A 133 11.48 -4.39 3.48
C HIS A 133 10.91 -5.29 4.58
N GLN A 134 11.21 -6.59 4.55
CA GLN A 134 10.81 -7.52 5.60
C GLN A 134 11.44 -7.15 6.95
N THR A 135 12.75 -6.87 6.95
CA THR A 135 13.48 -6.47 8.16
C THR A 135 12.87 -5.19 8.75
N TRP A 136 12.60 -4.20 7.91
CA TRP A 136 11.99 -2.95 8.35
C TRP A 136 10.62 -3.12 8.98
N LEU A 137 9.79 -4.03 8.45
CA LEU A 137 8.49 -4.33 9.05
C LEU A 137 8.65 -4.92 10.45
N VAL A 138 9.59 -5.85 10.63
CA VAL A 138 9.90 -6.41 11.96
C VAL A 138 10.35 -5.30 12.91
N ASP A 139 11.30 -4.46 12.50
CA ASP A 139 11.82 -3.35 13.34
C ASP A 139 10.73 -2.34 13.71
N LEU A 140 9.83 -2.00 12.78
CA LEU A 140 8.74 -1.05 13.02
C LEU A 140 7.71 -1.58 14.04
N MET A 141 7.68 -2.89 14.26
CA MET A 141 6.75 -3.59 15.15
C MET A 141 7.43 -4.21 16.37
N ASP A 142 8.71 -3.93 16.60
CA ASP A 142 9.51 -4.51 17.71
C ASP A 142 9.04 -4.06 19.11
N GLY A 143 8.15 -3.07 19.18
CA GLY A 143 7.49 -2.68 20.43
C GLY A 143 6.37 -3.63 20.88
N LEU A 144 6.06 -4.68 20.12
CA LEU A 144 5.05 -5.69 20.47
C LEU A 144 5.72 -6.99 20.90
N GLU A 145 5.24 -7.56 22.01
CA GLU A 145 5.62 -8.91 22.41
C GLU A 145 5.07 -9.94 21.41
N ARG A 146 5.69 -11.13 21.34
CA ARG A 146 5.31 -12.18 20.38
C ARG A 146 3.85 -12.60 20.56
N GLU A 147 3.40 -12.71 21.80
CA GLU A 147 2.04 -13.06 22.19
C GLU A 147 1.02 -12.00 21.72
N GLU A 148 1.39 -10.72 21.78
CA GLU A 148 0.57 -9.61 21.29
C GLU A 148 0.43 -9.66 19.76
N VAL A 149 1.53 -9.92 19.04
CA VAL A 149 1.51 -10.09 17.58
C VAL A 149 0.59 -11.23 17.17
N VAL A 150 0.69 -12.40 17.82
CA VAL A 150 -0.17 -13.56 17.53
C VAL A 150 -1.64 -13.24 17.81
N THR A 151 -1.91 -12.56 18.92
CA THR A 151 -3.27 -12.14 19.30
C THR A 151 -3.86 -11.18 18.27
N LEU A 152 -3.09 -10.16 17.87
CA LEU A 152 -3.52 -9.17 16.89
C LEU A 152 -3.80 -9.79 15.52
N LEU A 153 -2.93 -10.71 15.05
CA LEU A 153 -3.16 -11.46 13.81
C LEU A 153 -4.51 -12.20 13.85
N ALA A 154 -4.80 -12.92 14.94
CA ALA A 154 -6.05 -13.65 15.10
C ALA A 154 -7.28 -12.71 15.09
N LEU A 155 -7.19 -11.54 15.73
CA LEU A 155 -8.26 -10.54 15.75
C LEU A 155 -8.48 -9.91 14.38
N LEU A 156 -7.42 -9.54 13.67
CA LEU A 156 -7.50 -8.98 12.32
C LEU A 156 -8.09 -10.00 11.33
N ASP A 157 -7.75 -11.27 11.46
CA ASP A 157 -8.35 -12.34 10.65
C ASP A 157 -9.85 -12.49 10.91
N ARG A 158 -10.29 -12.40 12.17
CA ARG A 158 -11.72 -12.37 12.51
C ARG A 158 -12.41 -11.14 11.93
N LEU A 159 -11.81 -9.97 12.06
CA LEU A 159 -12.31 -8.72 11.49
C LEU A 159 -12.49 -8.84 9.97
N LYS A 160 -11.48 -9.35 9.26
CA LYS A 160 -11.51 -9.56 7.81
C LYS A 160 -12.64 -10.49 7.37
N ARG A 161 -12.91 -11.56 8.13
CA ARG A 161 -14.06 -12.45 7.88
C ARG A 161 -15.39 -11.74 8.13
N SER A 162 -15.49 -10.95 9.21
CA SER A 162 -16.68 -10.16 9.55
C SER A 162 -17.04 -9.17 8.44
N VAL A 163 -16.06 -8.41 7.93
CA VAL A 163 -16.28 -7.43 6.85
C VAL A 163 -16.72 -8.11 5.55
N ARG A 164 -16.16 -9.28 5.22
CA ARG A 164 -16.57 -10.06 4.04
C ARG A 164 -17.97 -10.65 4.16
N GLY A 165 -18.36 -11.07 5.37
CA GLY A 165 -19.68 -11.66 5.63
C GLY A 165 -20.78 -10.62 5.88
N GLY A 166 -20.41 -9.41 6.33
CA GLY A 166 -21.33 -8.32 6.66
C GLY A 166 -21.75 -7.44 5.49
N ALA A 167 -21.26 -7.70 4.27
CA ALA A 167 -21.82 -7.16 3.04
C ALA A 167 -23.08 -7.96 2.67
N ARG A 168 -24.17 -7.73 3.41
CA ARG A 168 -25.54 -8.10 3.05
C ARG A 168 -26.45 -6.91 3.25
#